data_AF-F4BHE2-F1
#
_entry.id   AF-F4BHE2-F1
#
_cell.length_a   1.000
_cell.length_b   1.000
_cell.length_c   1.000
_cell.angle_alpha   90.00
_cell.angle_beta   90.00
_cell.angle_gamma   90.00
#
_symmetry.space_group_name_H-M   'P 1'
#
loop_
_entity.id
_entity.type
_entity.pdbx_description
1 polymer ?
#
loop_
_entity_poly.entity_id
_entity_poly.type
_entity_poly.pdbx_seq_one_letter_code
_entity_poly.pdbx_strand_id
1 'polypeptide(L)'
;MKRVSKVKQIGAIAIIAGTAIGAGMLGIPFAVAAVGFNYAVAALFLVWIIMYATALLIIEANVSQPLGTDMDSIVHSILGKLGRVLNLLFYLLLLYSLLTAYIFMGGQLFQTYILGWLNLENASLAKLLFCLIFGFFIYKGIKVVFSVNELFLSLKVLAFVLFIAFVAPQIRTTLLESKALGVEYVWFAIPILVTSFGFHIVIPAIRNYFENDVVFKRTVAIGALAPLLVYLVWVVATLGTVSLYGDNGFIVLSKAGKTLAQGYEGLGQSGPLVFIRLFENFAIITSFLGVALALFSFNKDLYSLDIRKKLLTLVITLLPPLLFAIYFVNSFIAALGYASIFVSVLLIVQPAIMVWVIRTKQGKNDILSKLYLSLILFSGLGIIALQLLVAFGRLAHI
;
A
#
# COMPACT_ATOMS: atom_id res chain seq x y z
N MET A 1 -26.07 22.97 -1.25
CA MET A 1 -24.81 22.20 -1.10
C MET A 1 -23.89 22.98 -0.16
N LYS A 2 -23.22 22.32 0.81
CA LYS A 2 -22.32 23.02 1.75
C LYS A 2 -21.09 23.58 1.02
N ARG A 3 -20.61 24.76 1.43
CA ARG A 3 -19.37 25.35 0.89
C ARG A 3 -18.18 24.60 1.49
N VAL A 4 -17.33 24.04 0.63
CA VAL A 4 -16.10 23.35 1.05
C VAL A 4 -14.92 24.30 0.84
N SER A 5 -14.19 24.62 1.91
CA SER A 5 -13.02 25.51 1.83
C SER A 5 -11.85 24.86 1.09
N LYS A 6 -10.93 25.67 0.55
CA LYS A 6 -9.70 25.17 -0.10
C LYS A 6 -8.85 24.34 0.87
N VAL A 7 -8.78 24.73 2.14
CA VAL A 7 -8.03 24.00 3.19
C VAL A 7 -8.59 22.58 3.37
N LYS A 8 -9.92 22.41 3.40
CA LYS A 8 -10.55 21.08 3.46
C LYS A 8 -10.22 20.23 2.23
N GLN A 9 -10.18 20.84 1.05
CA GLN A 9 -9.80 20.13 -0.19
C GLN A 9 -8.35 19.67 -0.19
N ILE A 10 -7.41 20.54 0.24
CA ILE A 10 -6.00 20.20 0.38
C ILE A 10 -5.82 19.08 1.42
N GLY A 11 -6.53 19.16 2.54
CA GLY A 11 -6.55 18.11 3.56
C GLY A 11 -7.02 16.76 3.02
N ALA A 12 -8.09 16.74 2.22
CA ALA A 12 -8.57 15.50 1.59
C ALA A 12 -7.58 14.94 0.56
N ILE A 13 -6.92 15.80 -0.24
CA ILE A 13 -5.85 15.39 -1.16
C ILE A 13 -4.68 14.78 -0.37
N ALA A 14 -4.31 15.39 0.75
CA ALA A 14 -3.27 14.87 1.63
C ALA A 14 -3.66 13.54 2.27
N ILE A 15 -4.94 13.32 2.62
CA ILE A 15 -5.44 12.02 3.10
C ILE A 15 -5.34 10.96 2.01
N ILE A 16 -5.73 11.27 0.76
CA ILE A 16 -5.60 10.35 -0.38
C ILE A 16 -4.12 10.00 -0.60
N ALA A 17 -3.26 11.02 -0.68
CA ALA A 17 -1.83 10.84 -0.87
C ALA A 17 -1.22 10.02 0.28
N GLY A 18 -1.50 10.38 1.53
CA GLY A 18 -0.99 9.69 2.71
C GLY A 18 -1.50 8.26 2.89
N THR A 19 -2.68 7.93 2.36
CA THR A 19 -3.22 6.56 2.38
C THR A 19 -2.49 5.66 1.38
N ALA A 20 -2.22 6.16 0.17
CA ALA A 20 -1.43 5.40 -0.80
C ALA A 20 0.06 5.35 -0.41
N ILE A 21 0.64 6.49 -0.01
CA ILE A 21 2.05 6.66 0.30
C ILE A 21 2.36 6.12 1.70
N GLY A 22 2.55 4.81 1.76
CA GLY A 22 2.98 4.08 2.94
C GLY A 22 4.16 3.16 2.64
N ALA A 23 4.24 2.06 3.39
CA ALA A 23 5.24 1.02 3.24
C ALA A 23 5.30 0.41 1.82
N GLY A 24 4.17 0.33 1.10
CA GLY A 24 4.11 -0.24 -0.25
C GLY A 24 5.08 0.42 -1.24
N MET A 25 5.27 1.74 -1.09
CA MET A 25 6.21 2.54 -1.89
C MET A 25 7.66 2.02 -1.80
N LEU A 26 8.07 1.47 -0.65
CA LEU A 26 9.41 0.91 -0.46
C LEU A 26 9.64 -0.32 -1.35
N GLY A 27 8.57 -1.02 -1.74
CA GLY A 27 8.65 -2.20 -2.61
C GLY A 27 8.71 -1.87 -4.09
N ILE A 28 8.29 -0.67 -4.50
CA ILE A 28 8.29 -0.23 -5.91
C ILE A 28 9.67 -0.40 -6.57
N PRO A 29 10.78 0.14 -6.03
CA PRO A 29 12.07 0.05 -6.71
C PRO A 29 12.56 -1.39 -6.86
N PHE A 30 12.36 -2.24 -5.87
CA PHE A 30 12.67 -3.68 -5.96
C PHE A 30 11.84 -4.39 -7.04
N ALA A 31 10.57 -3.98 -7.20
CA ALA A 31 9.69 -4.57 -8.20
C ALA A 31 10.08 -4.18 -9.63
N VAL A 32 10.51 -2.93 -9.85
CA VAL A 32 10.71 -2.37 -11.19
C VAL A 32 12.17 -2.28 -11.63
N ALA A 33 13.15 -2.49 -10.73
CA ALA A 33 14.57 -2.39 -11.05
C ALA A 33 14.99 -3.31 -12.21
N ALA A 34 14.43 -4.53 -12.27
CA ALA A 34 14.72 -5.51 -13.31
C ALA A 34 14.15 -5.14 -14.69
N VAL A 35 13.11 -4.31 -14.71
CA VAL A 35 12.32 -3.94 -15.90
C VAL A 35 12.96 -2.78 -16.68
N GLY A 36 13.70 -1.93 -15.98
CA GLY A 36 14.31 -0.70 -16.53
C GLY A 36 13.40 0.52 -16.37
N PHE A 37 14.01 1.71 -16.34
CA PHE A 37 13.36 2.95 -15.95
C PHE A 37 12.15 3.32 -16.83
N ASN A 38 12.29 3.30 -18.15
CA ASN A 38 11.22 3.71 -19.06
C ASN A 38 9.97 2.82 -18.92
N TYR A 39 10.17 1.52 -18.84
CA TYR A 39 9.10 0.54 -18.65
C TYR A 39 8.53 0.59 -17.22
N ALA A 40 9.35 0.90 -16.21
CA ALA A 40 8.88 1.16 -14.84
C ALA A 40 7.92 2.36 -14.79
N VAL A 41 8.26 3.46 -15.46
CA VAL A 41 7.41 4.65 -15.58
C VAL A 41 6.11 4.29 -16.31
N ALA A 42 6.19 3.58 -17.45
CA ALA A 42 5.00 3.13 -18.17
C ALA A 42 4.10 2.23 -17.31
N ALA A 43 4.66 1.31 -16.53
CA ALA A 43 3.92 0.45 -15.61
C ALA A 43 3.25 1.25 -14.49
N LEU A 44 3.93 2.25 -13.91
CA LEU A 44 3.34 3.16 -12.92
C LEU A 44 2.14 3.92 -13.51
N PHE A 45 2.27 4.46 -14.73
CA PHE A 45 1.17 5.14 -15.41
C PHE A 45 0.00 4.19 -15.70
N LEU A 46 0.27 2.98 -16.19
CA LEU A 46 -0.75 1.98 -16.49
C LEU A 46 -1.55 1.59 -15.23
N VAL A 47 -0.85 1.26 -14.15
CA VAL A 47 -1.48 0.89 -12.87
C VAL A 47 -2.23 2.08 -12.29
N TRP A 48 -1.67 3.29 -12.37
CA TRP A 48 -2.35 4.50 -11.95
C TRP A 48 -3.65 4.72 -12.73
N ILE A 49 -3.68 4.52 -14.05
CA ILE A 49 -4.92 4.62 -14.86
C ILE A 49 -5.98 3.65 -14.36
N ILE A 50 -5.61 2.39 -14.11
CA ILE A 50 -6.54 1.36 -13.60
C ILE A 50 -7.10 1.80 -12.23
N MET A 51 -6.23 2.21 -11.31
CA MET A 51 -6.62 2.59 -9.95
C MET A 51 -7.41 3.90 -9.91
N TYR A 52 -7.10 4.84 -10.80
CA TYR A 52 -7.86 6.06 -11.01
C TYR A 52 -9.26 5.75 -11.54
N ALA A 53 -9.36 4.91 -12.57
CA ALA A 53 -10.63 4.48 -13.15
C ALA A 53 -11.52 3.80 -12.11
N THR A 54 -10.97 2.91 -11.28
CA THR A 54 -11.74 2.23 -10.23
C THR A 54 -12.08 3.15 -9.06
N ALA A 55 -11.28 4.19 -8.78
CA ALA A 55 -11.64 5.22 -7.81
C ALA A 55 -12.87 6.01 -8.29
N LEU A 56 -12.97 6.32 -9.60
CA LEU A 56 -14.17 6.92 -10.17
C LEU A 56 -15.40 6.00 -10.06
N LEU A 57 -15.22 4.68 -10.20
CA LEU A 57 -16.29 3.71 -9.99
C LEU A 57 -16.76 3.69 -8.52
N ILE A 58 -15.84 3.77 -7.55
CA ILE A 58 -16.20 3.91 -6.14
C ILE A 58 -16.95 5.21 -5.88
N ILE A 59 -16.54 6.33 -6.49
CA ILE A 59 -17.26 7.60 -6.40
C ILE A 59 -18.70 7.45 -6.92
N GLU A 60 -18.89 6.80 -8.06
CA GLU A 60 -20.22 6.55 -8.63
C GLU A 60 -21.08 5.66 -7.72
N ALA A 61 -20.51 4.54 -7.25
CA ALA A 61 -21.17 3.66 -6.29
C ALA A 61 -21.53 4.40 -5.00
N ASN A 62 -20.62 5.22 -4.48
CA ASN A 62 -20.85 5.99 -3.27
C ASN A 62 -21.98 7.02 -3.46
N VAL A 63 -21.93 7.83 -4.53
CA VAL A 63 -22.95 8.85 -4.81
C VAL A 63 -24.34 8.25 -5.05
N SER A 64 -24.41 6.99 -5.51
CA SER A 64 -25.68 6.26 -5.62
C SER A 64 -26.34 5.93 -4.27
N GLN A 65 -25.60 6.06 -3.17
CA GLN A 65 -26.05 5.76 -1.81
C GLN A 65 -26.29 7.04 -0.99
N PRO A 66 -27.11 6.97 0.07
CA PRO A 66 -27.31 8.06 1.00
C PRO A 66 -25.99 8.61 1.56
N LEU A 67 -25.99 9.89 1.94
CA LEU A 67 -24.87 10.48 2.65
C LEU A 67 -24.72 9.81 4.02
N GLY A 68 -23.48 9.59 4.47
CA GLY A 68 -23.19 8.94 5.75
C GLY A 68 -22.96 7.43 5.65
N THR A 69 -23.17 6.81 4.48
CA THR A 69 -22.95 5.38 4.26
C THR A 69 -21.45 5.05 4.17
N ASP A 70 -21.02 3.99 4.84
CA ASP A 70 -19.66 3.45 4.80
C ASP A 70 -19.49 2.42 3.68
N MET A 71 -18.24 1.98 3.43
CA MET A 71 -17.96 1.04 2.33
C MET A 71 -18.71 -0.29 2.48
N ASP A 72 -18.79 -0.83 3.70
CA ASP A 72 -19.48 -2.09 3.98
C ASP A 72 -20.98 -2.00 3.65
N SER A 73 -21.65 -0.92 4.08
CA SER A 73 -23.06 -0.72 3.80
C SER A 73 -23.34 -0.44 2.32
N ILE A 74 -22.44 0.27 1.62
CA ILE A 74 -22.51 0.45 0.15
C ILE A 74 -22.46 -0.89 -0.56
N VAL A 75 -21.52 -1.76 -0.19
CA VAL A 75 -21.41 -3.10 -0.77
C VAL A 75 -22.66 -3.92 -0.47
N HIS A 76 -23.16 -3.86 0.77
CA HIS A 76 -24.35 -4.59 1.16
C HIS A 76 -25.60 -4.15 0.40
N SER A 77 -25.80 -2.84 0.21
CA SER A 77 -26.99 -2.32 -0.48
C SER A 77 -26.98 -2.64 -1.99
N ILE A 78 -25.79 -2.71 -2.61
CA ILE A 78 -25.65 -2.96 -4.04
C ILE A 78 -25.59 -4.46 -4.36
N LEU A 79 -24.75 -5.22 -3.64
CA LEU A 79 -24.42 -6.62 -3.91
C LEU A 79 -25.10 -7.62 -2.95
N GLY A 80 -25.84 -7.14 -1.96
CA GLY A 80 -26.57 -7.97 -1.01
C GLY A 80 -25.70 -8.63 0.06
N LYS A 81 -26.22 -9.70 0.68
CA LYS A 81 -25.56 -10.38 1.80
C LYS A 81 -24.25 -11.08 1.40
N LEU A 82 -24.26 -11.77 0.26
CA LEU A 82 -23.07 -12.49 -0.23
C LEU A 82 -21.92 -11.51 -0.54
N GLY A 83 -22.21 -10.40 -1.22
CA GLY A 83 -21.21 -9.37 -1.49
C GLY A 83 -20.60 -8.78 -0.21
N ARG A 84 -21.43 -8.54 0.81
CA ARG A 84 -20.96 -8.08 2.13
C ARG A 84 -20.01 -9.08 2.78
N VAL A 85 -20.37 -10.37 2.83
CA VAL A 85 -19.53 -11.42 3.43
C VAL A 85 -18.18 -11.53 2.71
N LEU A 86 -18.18 -11.51 1.38
CA LEU A 86 -16.95 -11.53 0.59
C LEU A 86 -16.09 -10.30 0.84
N ASN A 87 -16.70 -9.10 0.89
CA ASN A 87 -16.00 -7.86 1.20
C ASN A 87 -15.32 -7.92 2.57
N LEU A 88 -16.03 -8.37 3.62
CA LEU A 88 -15.47 -8.53 4.96
C LEU A 88 -14.33 -9.55 4.99
N LEU A 89 -14.50 -10.70 4.31
CA LEU A 89 -13.47 -11.73 4.23
C LEU A 89 -12.20 -11.22 3.54
N PHE A 90 -12.32 -10.64 2.35
CA PHE A 90 -11.16 -10.14 1.60
C PHE A 90 -10.51 -8.94 2.30
N TYR A 91 -11.30 -8.10 2.98
CA TYR A 91 -10.76 -7.00 3.78
C TYR A 91 -9.93 -7.52 4.96
N LEU A 92 -10.42 -8.55 5.66
CA LEU A 92 -9.67 -9.21 6.72
C LEU A 92 -8.35 -9.79 6.21
N LEU A 93 -8.39 -10.52 5.09
CA LEU A 93 -7.20 -11.12 4.46
C LEU A 93 -6.20 -10.08 3.96
N LEU A 94 -6.70 -8.96 3.40
CA LEU A 94 -5.86 -7.82 3.02
C LEU A 94 -5.09 -7.28 4.22
N LEU A 95 -5.79 -6.99 5.33
CA LEU A 95 -5.17 -6.44 6.53
C LEU A 95 -4.12 -7.39 7.12
N TYR A 96 -4.41 -8.69 7.20
CA TYR A 96 -3.40 -9.68 7.63
C TYR A 96 -2.19 -9.73 6.71
N SER A 97 -2.40 -9.66 5.40
CA SER A 97 -1.30 -9.71 4.41
C SER A 97 -0.40 -8.48 4.49
N LEU A 98 -0.99 -7.28 4.58
CA LEU A 98 -0.24 -6.04 4.77
C LEU A 98 0.52 -6.04 6.09
N LEU A 99 -0.13 -6.48 7.17
CA LEU A 99 0.50 -6.52 8.48
C LEU A 99 1.66 -7.52 8.53
N THR A 100 1.56 -8.64 7.82
CA THR A 100 2.66 -9.60 7.62
C THR A 100 3.84 -8.93 6.93
N ALA A 101 3.60 -8.16 5.86
CA ALA A 101 4.65 -7.41 5.16
C ALA A 101 5.36 -6.43 6.11
N TYR A 102 4.59 -5.71 6.92
CA TYR A 102 5.12 -4.67 7.81
C TYR A 102 5.87 -5.27 9.00
N ILE A 103 5.44 -6.42 9.53
CA ILE A 103 6.21 -7.16 10.55
C ILE A 103 7.51 -7.66 9.96
N PHE A 104 7.51 -8.17 8.73
CA PHE A 104 8.74 -8.61 8.05
C PHE A 104 9.75 -7.46 7.93
N MET A 105 9.35 -6.34 7.32
CA MET A 105 10.25 -5.20 7.13
C MET A 105 10.62 -4.53 8.47
N GLY A 106 9.67 -4.36 9.38
CA GLY A 106 9.89 -3.80 10.71
C GLY A 106 10.87 -4.63 11.53
N GLY A 107 10.78 -5.96 11.41
CA GLY A 107 11.74 -6.89 11.99
C GLY A 107 13.15 -6.72 11.42
N GLN A 108 13.30 -6.49 10.10
CA GLN A 108 14.61 -6.24 9.48
C GLN A 108 15.25 -4.94 10.00
N LEU A 109 14.42 -3.91 10.23
CA LEU A 109 14.88 -2.65 10.84
C LEU A 109 15.35 -2.89 12.29
N PHE A 110 14.60 -3.67 13.08
CA PHE A 110 15.00 -4.05 14.44
C PHE A 110 16.26 -4.92 14.47
N GLN A 111 16.41 -5.84 13.51
CA GLN A 111 17.62 -6.65 13.37
C GLN A 111 18.83 -5.75 13.11
N THR A 112 18.69 -4.74 12.26
CA THR A 112 19.78 -3.83 11.89
C THR A 112 20.14 -2.88 13.04
N TYR A 113 19.16 -2.22 13.64
CA TYR A 113 19.40 -1.09 14.56
C TYR A 113 19.36 -1.43 16.05
N ILE A 114 18.80 -2.58 16.43
CA ILE A 114 18.69 -2.98 17.84
C ILE A 114 19.51 -4.23 18.10
N LEU A 115 19.21 -5.34 17.40
CA LEU A 115 19.91 -6.60 17.66
C LEU A 115 21.33 -6.61 17.08
N GLY A 116 21.57 -5.93 15.97
CA GLY A 116 22.90 -5.75 15.39
C GLY A 116 23.87 -5.04 16.34
N TRP A 117 23.38 -4.09 17.14
CA TRP A 117 24.19 -3.45 18.19
C TRP A 117 24.56 -4.39 19.33
N LEU A 118 23.77 -5.43 19.55
CA LEU A 118 24.01 -6.48 20.54
C LEU A 118 24.76 -7.69 19.96
N ASN A 119 25.16 -7.65 18.68
CA ASN A 119 25.72 -8.78 17.94
C ASN A 119 24.83 -10.04 17.99
N LEU A 120 23.51 -9.85 18.04
CA LEU A 120 22.53 -10.94 18.03
C LEU A 120 21.89 -11.04 16.64
N GLU A 121 22.20 -12.12 15.91
CA GLU A 121 21.58 -12.41 14.62
C GLU A 121 20.36 -13.32 14.79
N ASN A 122 19.18 -12.74 15.02
CA ASN A 122 17.94 -13.51 15.17
C ASN A 122 16.75 -12.74 14.60
N ALA A 123 16.49 -12.96 13.31
CA ALA A 123 15.40 -12.31 12.58
C ALA A 123 14.02 -12.58 13.19
N SER A 124 13.78 -13.78 13.74
CA SER A 124 12.51 -14.13 14.40
C SER A 124 12.30 -13.33 15.68
N LEU A 125 13.35 -13.16 16.48
CA LEU A 125 13.34 -12.33 17.67
C LEU A 125 13.12 -10.85 17.30
N ALA A 126 13.76 -10.36 16.24
CA ALA A 126 13.59 -8.98 15.78
C ALA A 126 12.14 -8.69 15.37
N LYS A 127 11.50 -9.59 14.60
CA LYS A 127 10.08 -9.51 14.21
C LYS A 127 9.15 -9.53 15.43
N LEU A 128 9.42 -10.41 16.40
CA LEU A 128 8.68 -10.49 17.65
C LEU A 128 8.78 -9.19 18.45
N LEU A 129 10.00 -8.66 18.63
CA LEU A 129 10.24 -7.41 19.36
C LEU A 129 9.54 -6.23 18.70
N PHE A 130 9.65 -6.10 17.38
CA PHE A 130 8.91 -5.08 16.62
C PHE A 130 7.40 -5.16 16.90
N CYS A 131 6.84 -6.36 16.81
CA CYS A 131 5.43 -6.61 17.04
C CYS A 131 4.99 -6.31 18.48
N LEU A 132 5.82 -6.64 19.49
CA LEU A 132 5.52 -6.38 20.90
C LEU A 132 5.57 -4.89 21.22
N ILE A 133 6.60 -4.17 20.77
CA ILE A 133 6.76 -2.73 21.02
C ILE A 133 5.61 -1.96 20.40
N PHE A 134 5.30 -2.19 19.12
CA PHE A 134 4.22 -1.44 18.48
C PHE A 134 2.83 -1.97 18.83
N GLY A 135 2.71 -3.27 19.13
CA GLY A 135 1.50 -3.87 19.70
C GLY A 135 1.13 -3.29 21.07
N PHE A 136 2.11 -2.85 21.87
CA PHE A 136 1.85 -2.15 23.13
C PHE A 136 1.09 -0.82 22.91
N PHE A 137 1.43 -0.05 21.88
CA PHE A 137 0.67 1.18 21.58
C PHE A 137 -0.77 0.87 21.17
N ILE A 138 -1.00 -0.18 20.37
CA ILE A 138 -2.35 -0.65 20.03
C ILE A 138 -3.10 -1.08 21.31
N TYR A 139 -2.42 -1.79 22.21
CA TYR A 139 -2.97 -2.18 23.51
C TYR A 139 -3.27 -1.00 24.43
N LYS A 140 -2.52 0.11 24.37
CA LYS A 140 -2.86 1.32 25.14
C LYS A 140 -4.13 1.98 24.60
N GLY A 141 -4.33 1.94 23.28
CA GLY A 141 -5.60 2.25 22.64
C GLY A 141 -5.52 3.41 21.66
N ILE A 142 -6.65 3.66 21.00
CA ILE A 142 -6.77 4.52 19.81
C ILE A 142 -6.12 5.90 20.02
N LYS A 143 -6.37 6.59 21.14
CA LYS A 143 -5.80 7.94 21.38
C LYS A 143 -4.27 7.95 21.29
N VAL A 144 -3.61 6.97 21.91
CA VAL A 144 -2.14 6.87 21.91
C VAL A 144 -1.62 6.55 20.50
N VAL A 145 -2.29 5.63 19.79
CA VAL A 145 -1.94 5.28 18.42
C VAL A 145 -2.02 6.51 17.50
N PHE A 146 -3.09 7.30 17.62
CA PHE A 146 -3.27 8.53 16.84
C PHE A 146 -2.15 9.55 17.11
N SER A 147 -1.83 9.84 18.38
CA SER A 147 -0.76 10.78 18.72
C SER A 147 0.62 10.33 18.24
N VAL A 148 0.96 9.04 18.40
CA VAL A 148 2.23 8.49 17.91
C VAL A 148 2.28 8.52 16.38
N ASN A 149 1.19 8.14 15.71
CA ASN A 149 1.11 8.13 14.26
C ASN A 149 1.18 9.55 13.67
N GLU A 150 0.59 10.56 14.31
CA GLU A 150 0.67 11.96 13.88
C GLU A 150 2.12 12.49 13.90
N LEU A 151 2.85 12.20 14.99
CA LEU A 151 4.27 12.54 15.10
C LEU A 151 5.10 11.86 14.01
N PHE A 152 4.98 10.53 13.88
CA PHE A 152 5.75 9.78 12.90
C PHE A 152 5.37 10.10 11.45
N LEU A 153 4.12 10.44 11.16
CA LEU A 153 3.71 10.90 9.85
C LEU A 153 4.39 12.22 9.48
N SER A 154 4.46 13.17 10.42
CA SER A 154 5.14 14.45 10.22
C SER A 154 6.65 14.25 9.98
N LEU A 155 7.28 13.39 10.79
CA LEU A 155 8.69 13.03 10.63
C LEU A 155 8.95 12.27 9.32
N LYS A 156 8.04 11.39 8.89
CA LYS A 156 8.11 10.67 7.60
C LYS A 156 8.14 11.65 6.43
N VAL A 157 7.25 12.64 6.42
CA VAL A 157 7.20 13.63 5.33
C VAL A 157 8.48 14.46 5.30
N LEU A 158 8.97 14.92 6.45
CA LEU A 158 10.22 15.65 6.53
C LEU A 158 11.41 14.80 6.06
N ALA A 159 11.51 13.55 6.52
CA ALA A 159 12.55 12.61 6.11
C ALA A 159 12.51 12.35 4.60
N PHE A 160 11.32 12.22 4.00
CA PHE A 160 11.17 12.08 2.56
C PHE A 160 11.70 13.29 1.79
N VAL A 161 11.29 14.50 2.18
CA VAL A 161 11.72 15.74 1.51
C VAL A 161 13.23 15.91 1.60
N LEU A 162 13.81 15.68 2.79
CA LEU A 162 15.26 15.77 3.00
C LEU A 162 15.99 14.66 2.23
N PHE A 163 15.46 13.44 2.20
CA PHE A 163 16.02 12.37 1.38
C PHE A 163 16.09 12.78 -0.10
N ILE A 164 15.00 13.30 -0.67
CA ILE A 164 14.97 13.77 -2.06
C ILE A 164 15.98 14.90 -2.29
N ALA A 165 16.09 15.86 -1.37
CA ALA A 165 17.03 16.97 -1.48
C ALA A 165 18.51 16.50 -1.51
N PHE A 166 18.85 15.49 -0.71
CA PHE A 166 20.23 14.98 -0.62
C PHE A 166 20.56 13.95 -1.71
N VAL A 167 19.58 13.18 -2.17
CA VAL A 167 19.78 12.16 -3.21
C VAL A 167 19.80 12.79 -4.61
N ALA A 168 19.09 13.91 -4.83
CA ALA A 168 18.98 14.57 -6.13
C ALA A 168 20.34 14.83 -6.83
N PRO A 169 21.37 15.39 -6.16
CA PRO A 169 22.68 15.60 -6.78
C PRO A 169 23.43 14.31 -7.14
N GLN A 170 23.02 13.17 -6.60
CA GLN A 170 23.69 11.88 -6.76
C GLN A 170 23.04 11.02 -7.84
N ILE A 171 21.91 11.46 -8.39
CA ILE A 171 21.21 10.79 -9.47
C ILE A 171 22.08 10.80 -10.73
N ARG A 172 22.34 9.60 -11.25
CA ARG A 172 23.10 9.36 -12.48
C ARG A 172 22.15 8.91 -13.58
N THR A 173 22.01 9.71 -14.63
CA THR A 173 21.21 9.35 -15.82
C THR A 173 21.67 8.06 -16.46
N THR A 174 22.97 7.75 -16.39
CA THR A 174 23.55 6.49 -16.87
C THR A 174 22.98 5.25 -16.19
N LEU A 175 22.50 5.36 -14.94
CA LEU A 175 21.84 4.25 -14.25
C LEU A 175 20.40 4.07 -14.74
N LEU A 176 19.70 5.17 -15.04
CA LEU A 176 18.35 5.13 -15.61
C LEU A 176 18.33 4.56 -17.03
N GLU A 177 19.40 4.78 -17.79
CA GLU A 177 19.61 4.27 -19.14
C GLU A 177 20.31 2.89 -19.17
N SER A 178 20.68 2.36 -18.01
CA SER A 178 21.44 1.10 -17.92
C SER A 178 20.63 -0.09 -18.43
N LYS A 179 21.33 -1.11 -18.94
CA LYS A 179 20.70 -2.32 -19.49
C LYS A 179 19.97 -3.09 -18.39
N ALA A 180 18.64 -3.08 -18.50
CA ALA A 180 17.74 -3.89 -17.67
C ALA A 180 17.85 -5.39 -18.00
N LEU A 181 17.23 -6.24 -17.16
CA LEU A 181 17.18 -7.69 -17.42
C LEU A 181 16.19 -8.02 -18.55
N GLY A 182 15.06 -7.32 -18.61
CA GLY A 182 14.10 -7.43 -19.70
C GLY A 182 12.72 -6.87 -19.37
N VAL A 183 11.90 -6.68 -20.41
CA VAL A 183 10.53 -6.13 -20.28
C VAL A 183 9.59 -7.13 -19.61
N GLU A 184 9.86 -8.43 -19.72
CA GLU A 184 9.10 -9.53 -19.14
C GLU A 184 8.97 -9.45 -17.61
N TYR A 185 9.90 -8.77 -16.94
CA TYR A 185 9.83 -8.55 -15.49
C TYR A 185 8.69 -7.59 -15.10
N VAL A 186 8.07 -6.87 -16.06
CA VAL A 186 6.96 -5.95 -15.77
C VAL A 186 5.75 -6.67 -15.18
N TRP A 187 5.55 -7.92 -15.58
CA TRP A 187 4.45 -8.76 -15.13
C TRP A 187 4.54 -9.10 -13.64
N PHE A 188 5.77 -9.20 -13.11
CA PHE A 188 6.03 -9.33 -11.67
C PHE A 188 5.77 -8.03 -10.93
N ALA A 189 6.07 -6.88 -11.54
CA ALA A 189 5.93 -5.59 -10.89
C ALA A 189 4.47 -5.15 -10.70
N ILE A 190 3.61 -5.41 -11.68
CA ILE A 190 2.20 -4.93 -11.71
C ILE A 190 1.44 -5.22 -10.40
N PRO A 191 1.41 -6.47 -9.86
CA PRO A 191 0.76 -6.76 -8.59
C PRO A 191 1.22 -5.88 -7.42
N ILE A 192 2.54 -5.67 -7.30
CA ILE A 192 3.15 -4.87 -6.22
C ILE A 192 2.80 -3.38 -6.37
N LEU A 193 2.81 -2.88 -7.62
CA LEU A 193 2.39 -1.52 -7.92
C LEU A 193 0.92 -1.30 -7.55
N VAL A 194 0.03 -2.24 -7.87
CA VAL A 194 -1.41 -2.16 -7.54
C VAL A 194 -1.61 -2.03 -6.03
N THR A 195 -0.91 -2.84 -5.23
CA THR A 195 -0.95 -2.73 -3.76
C THR A 195 -0.51 -1.34 -3.28
N SER A 196 0.42 -0.70 -3.97
CA SER A 196 0.97 0.62 -3.60
C SER A 196 0.04 1.79 -3.93
N PHE A 197 -0.92 1.63 -4.83
CA PHE A 197 -1.85 2.69 -5.24
C PHE A 197 -3.20 2.66 -4.51
N GLY A 198 -3.35 1.86 -3.45
CA GLY A 198 -4.61 1.74 -2.71
C GLY A 198 -4.96 2.99 -1.90
N PHE A 199 -6.04 3.68 -2.26
CA PHE A 199 -6.62 4.77 -1.45
C PHE A 199 -8.16 4.76 -1.39
N HIS A 200 -8.81 3.82 -2.07
CA HIS A 200 -10.27 3.78 -2.26
C HIS A 200 -11.06 3.76 -0.94
N ILE A 201 -10.46 3.21 0.12
CA ILE A 201 -11.08 3.08 1.44
C ILE A 201 -11.44 4.42 2.09
N VAL A 202 -10.74 5.51 1.76
CA VAL A 202 -11.02 6.84 2.32
C VAL A 202 -12.09 7.62 1.55
N ILE A 203 -12.48 7.15 0.36
CA ILE A 203 -13.41 7.87 -0.53
C ILE A 203 -14.78 8.13 0.15
N PRO A 204 -15.43 7.13 0.80
CA PRO A 204 -16.69 7.37 1.50
C PRO A 204 -16.58 8.41 2.62
N ALA A 205 -15.49 8.36 3.40
CA ALA A 205 -15.25 9.29 4.49
C ALA A 205 -15.09 10.73 3.99
N ILE A 206 -14.40 10.93 2.86
CA ILE A 206 -14.22 12.27 2.25
C ILE A 206 -15.58 12.82 1.78
N ARG A 207 -16.44 12.01 1.15
CA ARG A 207 -17.78 12.48 0.76
C ARG A 207 -18.59 12.91 1.98
N ASN A 208 -18.59 12.09 3.03
CA ASN A 208 -19.31 12.39 4.28
C ASN A 208 -18.77 13.66 4.94
N TYR A 209 -17.47 13.93 4.85
CA TYR A 209 -16.86 15.16 5.36
C TYR A 209 -17.20 16.41 4.54
N PHE A 210 -17.41 16.27 3.23
CA PHE A 210 -17.66 17.41 2.33
C PHE A 210 -19.14 17.76 2.19
N GLU A 211 -20.03 16.76 2.23
CA GLU A 211 -21.47 16.92 2.00
C GLU A 211 -21.78 17.75 0.73
N ASN A 212 -20.93 17.58 -0.28
CA ASN A 212 -20.95 18.30 -1.54
C ASN A 212 -20.35 17.41 -2.63
N ASP A 213 -21.21 16.73 -3.38
CA ASP A 213 -20.80 15.72 -4.35
C ASP A 213 -19.98 16.30 -5.51
N VAL A 214 -20.20 17.55 -5.90
CA VAL A 214 -19.44 18.20 -7.00
C VAL A 214 -17.98 18.43 -6.59
N VAL A 215 -17.77 19.03 -5.41
CA VAL A 215 -16.41 19.27 -4.90
C VAL A 215 -15.74 17.95 -4.56
N PHE A 216 -16.45 17.02 -3.91
CA PHE A 216 -15.96 15.68 -3.59
C PHE A 216 -15.40 14.95 -4.82
N LYS A 217 -16.19 14.84 -5.89
CA LYS A 217 -15.78 14.19 -7.14
C LYS A 217 -14.48 14.77 -7.68
N ARG A 218 -14.42 16.11 -7.78
CA ARG A 218 -13.24 16.83 -8.27
C ARG A 218 -12.03 16.62 -7.36
N THR A 219 -12.20 16.71 -6.05
CA THR A 219 -11.09 16.59 -5.10
C THR A 219 -10.50 15.18 -5.09
N VAL A 220 -11.32 14.13 -5.16
CA VAL A 220 -10.81 12.75 -5.26
C VAL A 220 -10.08 12.53 -6.58
N ALA A 221 -10.64 13.02 -7.70
CA ALA A 221 -10.00 12.93 -9.01
C ALA A 221 -8.61 13.62 -9.04
N ILE A 222 -8.51 14.84 -8.49
CA ILE A 222 -7.23 15.55 -8.39
C ILE A 222 -6.29 14.85 -7.40
N GLY A 223 -6.83 14.41 -6.26
CA GLY A 223 -6.03 13.76 -5.21
C GLY A 223 -5.37 12.46 -5.66
N ALA A 224 -6.01 11.73 -6.58
CA ALA A 224 -5.45 10.52 -7.16
C ALA A 224 -4.18 10.75 -8.01
N LEU A 225 -3.87 11.99 -8.41
CA LEU A 225 -2.61 12.33 -9.09
C LEU A 225 -1.43 12.39 -8.12
N ALA A 226 -1.67 12.70 -6.84
CA ALA A 226 -0.59 12.93 -5.88
C ALA A 226 0.29 11.69 -5.64
N PRO A 227 -0.25 10.46 -5.44
CA PRO A 227 0.58 9.27 -5.32
C PRO A 227 1.45 9.01 -6.55
N LEU A 228 0.90 9.21 -7.77
CA LEU A 228 1.66 9.00 -9.00
C LEU A 228 2.89 9.92 -9.07
N LEU A 229 2.71 11.22 -8.80
CA LEU A 229 3.82 12.18 -8.83
C LEU A 229 4.91 11.81 -7.82
N VAL A 230 4.52 11.42 -6.61
CA VAL A 230 5.47 10.99 -5.56
C VAL A 230 6.20 9.71 -5.96
N TYR A 231 5.51 8.75 -6.59
CA TYR A 231 6.13 7.50 -7.04
C TYR A 231 7.07 7.69 -8.22
N LEU A 232 6.79 8.62 -9.14
CA LEU A 232 7.72 8.98 -10.20
C LEU A 232 9.02 9.59 -9.64
N VAL A 233 8.90 10.56 -8.72
CA VAL A 233 10.06 11.14 -8.03
C VAL A 233 10.85 10.06 -7.29
N TRP A 234 10.17 9.13 -6.65
CA TRP A 234 10.79 8.02 -5.93
C TRP A 234 11.55 7.05 -6.83
N VAL A 235 10.94 6.64 -7.95
CA VAL A 235 11.60 5.75 -8.92
C VAL A 235 12.82 6.44 -9.52
N VAL A 236 12.74 7.72 -9.89
CA VAL A 236 13.88 8.50 -10.36
C VAL A 236 15.01 8.55 -9.32
N ALA A 237 14.67 8.86 -8.07
CA ALA A 237 15.65 8.95 -6.98
C ALA A 237 16.34 7.60 -6.69
N THR A 238 15.58 6.50 -6.70
CA THR A 238 16.07 5.17 -6.30
C THR A 238 16.80 4.44 -7.42
N LEU A 239 16.21 4.33 -8.61
CA LEU A 239 16.86 3.69 -9.77
C LEU A 239 17.99 4.55 -10.34
N GLY A 240 17.94 5.87 -10.10
CA GLY A 240 18.99 6.79 -10.52
C GLY A 240 20.23 6.78 -9.61
N THR A 241 20.20 6.06 -8.49
CA THR A 241 21.33 6.02 -7.54
C THR A 241 21.80 4.62 -7.21
N VAL A 242 20.88 3.66 -7.04
CA VAL A 242 21.20 2.26 -6.77
C VAL A 242 21.23 1.48 -8.09
N SER A 243 22.35 0.78 -8.35
CA SER A 243 22.51 -0.03 -9.55
C SER A 243 21.68 -1.31 -9.50
N LEU A 244 21.33 -1.85 -10.67
CA LEU A 244 20.69 -3.18 -10.76
C LEU A 244 21.66 -4.30 -10.34
N TYR A 245 22.93 -4.19 -10.79
CA TYR A 245 24.00 -5.15 -10.55
C TYR A 245 24.99 -4.67 -9.47
N GLY A 246 25.88 -5.57 -9.03
CA GLY A 246 26.92 -5.31 -8.02
C GLY A 246 26.50 -5.72 -6.61
N ASP A 247 27.46 -5.72 -5.68
CA ASP A 247 27.27 -6.23 -4.31
C ASP A 247 26.21 -5.47 -3.51
N ASN A 248 25.97 -4.21 -3.88
CA ASN A 248 24.94 -3.34 -3.29
C ASN A 248 23.78 -3.05 -4.26
N GLY A 249 23.67 -3.80 -5.35
CA GLY A 249 22.65 -3.62 -6.36
C GLY A 249 21.32 -4.31 -6.01
N PHE A 250 20.25 -3.93 -6.70
CA PHE A 250 18.89 -4.43 -6.43
C PHE A 250 18.77 -5.96 -6.46
N ILE A 251 19.53 -6.67 -7.30
CA ILE A 251 19.51 -8.14 -7.34
C ILE A 251 19.98 -8.74 -6.01
N VAL A 252 21.10 -8.25 -5.47
CA VAL A 252 21.66 -8.75 -4.21
C VAL A 252 20.77 -8.34 -3.04
N LEU A 253 20.28 -7.10 -3.04
CA LEU A 253 19.40 -6.61 -1.98
C LEU A 253 18.07 -7.39 -1.94
N SER A 254 17.45 -7.65 -3.09
CA SER A 254 16.21 -8.43 -3.20
C SER A 254 16.40 -9.85 -2.66
N LYS A 255 17.43 -10.57 -3.14
CA LYS A 255 17.74 -11.95 -2.72
C LYS A 255 18.06 -12.08 -1.24
N ALA A 256 18.76 -11.08 -0.69
CA ALA A 256 19.12 -11.05 0.73
C ALA A 256 17.99 -10.51 1.63
N GLY A 257 16.85 -10.09 1.08
CA GLY A 257 15.76 -9.49 1.84
C GLY A 257 16.16 -8.18 2.53
N LYS A 258 17.16 -7.47 1.98
CA LYS A 258 17.69 -6.22 2.54
C LYS A 258 16.77 -5.04 2.23
N THR A 259 16.82 -4.02 3.09
CA THR A 259 16.07 -2.77 2.87
C THR A 259 16.76 -1.88 1.84
N LEU A 260 16.06 -0.87 1.33
CA LEU A 260 16.65 0.08 0.39
C LEU A 260 17.71 0.96 1.09
N ALA A 261 17.54 1.29 2.37
CA ALA A 261 18.56 1.98 3.15
C ALA A 261 19.89 1.22 3.20
N GLN A 262 19.85 -0.12 3.31
CA GLN A 262 21.07 -0.95 3.24
C GLN A 262 21.75 -0.86 1.86
N GLY A 263 21.01 -0.59 0.80
CA GLY A 263 21.58 -0.25 -0.51
C GLY A 263 22.37 1.06 -0.48
N TYR A 264 21.87 2.09 0.19
CA TYR A 264 22.56 3.38 0.35
C TYR A 264 23.77 3.30 1.28
N GLU A 265 23.80 2.37 2.25
CA GLU A 265 24.99 2.12 3.08
C GLU A 265 26.17 1.72 2.20
N GLY A 266 25.93 0.84 1.23
CA GLY A 266 26.92 0.37 0.28
C GLY A 266 27.44 1.42 -0.70
N LEU A 267 26.76 2.58 -0.81
CA LEU A 267 27.18 3.68 -1.68
C LEU A 267 28.11 4.68 -0.96
N GLY A 268 28.32 4.56 0.35
CA GLY A 268 29.16 5.47 1.13
C GLY A 268 28.61 6.90 1.26
N GLN A 269 27.33 7.10 0.98
CA GLN A 269 26.68 8.41 0.94
C GLN A 269 25.95 8.72 2.25
N SER A 270 26.63 9.37 3.20
CA SER A 270 26.10 9.61 4.55
C SER A 270 24.83 10.46 4.58
N GLY A 271 24.71 11.48 3.72
CA GLY A 271 23.55 12.38 3.67
C GLY A 271 22.22 11.68 3.35
N PRO A 272 22.05 11.13 2.12
CA PRO A 272 20.83 10.39 1.77
C PRO A 272 20.59 9.18 2.65
N LEU A 273 21.65 8.51 3.11
CA LEU A 273 21.54 7.35 4.00
C LEU A 273 20.78 7.67 5.30
N VAL A 274 21.08 8.79 5.95
CA VAL A 274 20.38 9.16 7.19
C VAL A 274 18.88 9.33 6.93
N PHE A 275 18.53 10.03 5.85
CA PHE A 275 17.13 10.35 5.57
C PHE A 275 16.33 9.17 5.01
N ILE A 276 16.93 8.29 4.19
CA ILE A 276 16.25 7.07 3.74
C ILE A 276 16.00 6.13 4.92
N ARG A 277 16.94 6.01 5.85
CA ARG A 277 16.74 5.22 7.08
C ARG A 277 15.57 5.76 7.89
N LEU A 278 15.54 7.07 8.14
CA LEU A 278 14.43 7.71 8.86
C LEU A 278 13.10 7.52 8.13
N PHE A 279 13.08 7.72 6.82
CA PHE A 279 11.88 7.56 6.00
C PHE A 279 11.36 6.12 6.05
N GLU A 280 12.20 5.11 5.81
CA GLU A 280 11.83 3.69 5.88
C GLU A 280 11.24 3.33 7.25
N ASN A 281 11.93 3.71 8.33
CA ASN A 281 11.48 3.42 9.68
C ASN A 281 10.09 4.04 9.96
N PHE A 282 9.92 5.34 9.72
CA PHE A 282 8.63 5.98 9.97
C PHE A 282 7.54 5.50 9.01
N ALA A 283 7.86 5.20 7.74
CA ALA A 283 6.90 4.66 6.77
C ALA A 283 6.38 3.29 7.18
N ILE A 284 7.25 2.37 7.62
CA ILE A 284 6.85 1.05 8.12
C ILE A 284 6.04 1.17 9.41
N ILE A 285 6.50 1.97 10.37
CA ILE A 285 5.82 2.10 11.67
C ILE A 285 4.42 2.72 11.50
N THR A 286 4.30 3.82 10.74
CA THR A 286 2.99 4.45 10.52
C THR A 286 2.01 3.53 9.78
N SER A 287 2.50 2.78 8.79
CA SER A 287 1.69 1.80 8.07
C SER A 287 1.28 0.63 8.97
N PHE A 288 2.19 0.13 9.81
CA PHE A 288 1.90 -0.89 10.82
C PHE A 288 0.83 -0.42 11.80
N LEU A 289 0.99 0.75 12.41
CA LEU A 289 0.05 1.27 13.41
C LEU A 289 -1.34 1.46 12.81
N GLY A 290 -1.42 2.00 11.58
CA GLY A 290 -2.70 2.19 10.88
C GLY A 290 -3.41 0.86 10.58
N VAL A 291 -2.71 -0.09 9.96
CA VAL A 291 -3.29 -1.40 9.60
C VAL A 291 -3.58 -2.26 10.83
N ALA A 292 -2.69 -2.28 11.81
CA ALA A 292 -2.89 -3.02 13.06
C ALA A 292 -4.09 -2.48 13.84
N LEU A 293 -4.26 -1.15 13.89
CA LEU A 293 -5.43 -0.55 14.55
C LEU A 293 -6.73 -0.87 13.79
N ALA A 294 -6.71 -0.78 12.46
CA ALA A 294 -7.86 -1.15 11.64
C ALA A 294 -8.27 -2.61 11.85
N LEU A 295 -7.30 -3.52 11.85
CA LEU A 295 -7.52 -4.95 12.08
C LEU A 295 -7.95 -5.25 13.51
N PHE A 296 -7.40 -4.54 14.50
CA PHE A 296 -7.82 -4.64 15.89
C PHE A 296 -9.29 -4.28 16.07
N SER A 297 -9.71 -3.12 15.53
CA SER A 297 -11.11 -2.70 15.58
C SER A 297 -12.00 -3.67 14.79
N PHE A 298 -11.56 -4.10 13.61
CA PHE A 298 -12.31 -5.05 12.78
C PHE A 298 -12.53 -6.38 13.49
N ASN A 299 -11.50 -6.97 14.09
CA ASN A 299 -11.61 -8.22 14.85
C ASN A 299 -12.50 -8.04 16.09
N LYS A 300 -12.41 -6.89 16.77
CA LYS A 300 -13.28 -6.59 17.91
C LYS A 300 -14.75 -6.62 17.50
N ASP A 301 -15.09 -5.98 16.39
CA ASP A 301 -16.46 -5.88 15.90
C ASP A 301 -16.94 -7.21 15.31
N LEU A 302 -16.11 -7.88 14.50
CA LEU A 302 -16.44 -9.16 13.85
C LEU A 302 -16.74 -10.26 14.88
N TYR A 303 -15.93 -10.36 15.94
CA TYR A 303 -16.07 -11.38 16.98
C TYR A 303 -16.86 -10.90 18.21
N SER A 304 -17.43 -9.68 18.17
CA SER A 304 -18.19 -9.07 19.27
C SER A 304 -17.44 -9.12 20.62
N LEU A 305 -16.15 -8.80 20.61
CA LEU A 305 -15.27 -8.90 21.78
C LEU A 305 -15.43 -7.68 22.70
N ASP A 306 -15.75 -7.94 23.97
CA ASP A 306 -15.83 -6.92 25.03
C ASP A 306 -14.45 -6.31 25.34
N ILE A 307 -14.44 -5.12 25.95
CA ILE A 307 -13.25 -4.36 26.35
C ILE A 307 -12.33 -5.19 27.26
N ARG A 308 -12.89 -6.09 28.08
CA ARG A 308 -12.14 -7.03 28.94
C ARG A 308 -11.31 -8.05 28.15
N LYS A 309 -11.63 -8.30 26.88
CA LYS A 309 -10.92 -9.19 25.96
C LYS A 309 -9.93 -8.43 25.05
N LYS A 310 -9.45 -7.26 25.48
CA LYS A 310 -8.50 -6.43 24.72
C LYS A 310 -7.23 -7.20 24.35
N LEU A 311 -6.68 -7.97 25.30
CA LEU A 311 -5.49 -8.79 25.04
C LEU A 311 -5.76 -9.88 24.01
N LEU A 312 -6.91 -10.57 24.10
CA LEU A 312 -7.31 -11.57 23.11
C LEU A 312 -7.47 -10.95 21.71
N THR A 313 -8.10 -9.77 21.63
CA THR A 313 -8.25 -9.03 20.36
C THR A 313 -6.88 -8.68 19.76
N LEU A 314 -5.93 -8.26 20.61
CA LEU A 314 -4.56 -7.99 20.18
C LEU A 314 -3.85 -9.25 19.69
N VAL A 315 -4.00 -10.37 20.39
CA VAL A 315 -3.42 -11.67 20.00
C VAL A 315 -3.97 -12.11 18.65
N ILE A 316 -5.29 -12.08 18.45
CA ILE A 316 -5.91 -12.44 17.15
C ILE A 316 -5.42 -11.49 16.03
N THR A 317 -5.18 -10.22 16.35
CA THR A 317 -4.70 -9.21 15.39
C THR A 317 -3.25 -9.42 14.98
N LEU A 318 -2.37 -9.74 15.93
CA LEU A 318 -0.92 -9.72 15.72
C LEU A 318 -0.29 -11.10 15.55
N LEU A 319 -0.86 -12.14 16.18
CA LEU A 319 -0.27 -13.47 16.17
C LEU A 319 -0.31 -14.12 14.78
N PRO A 320 -1.43 -14.17 14.03
CA PRO A 320 -1.43 -14.72 12.69
C PRO A 320 -0.40 -14.06 11.75
N PRO A 321 -0.36 -12.73 11.57
CA PRO A 321 0.60 -12.11 10.66
C PRO A 321 2.05 -12.25 11.15
N LEU A 322 2.28 -12.32 12.46
CA LEU A 322 3.61 -12.61 13.01
C LEU A 322 4.09 -14.02 12.64
N LEU A 323 3.22 -15.04 12.79
CA LEU A 323 3.54 -16.41 12.40
C LEU A 323 3.83 -16.51 10.90
N PHE A 324 3.02 -15.85 10.07
CA PHE A 324 3.28 -15.76 8.63
C PHE A 324 4.60 -15.08 8.31
N ALA A 325 4.92 -13.97 8.99
CA ALA A 325 6.17 -13.24 8.77
C ALA A 325 7.41 -14.02 9.23
N ILE A 326 7.27 -14.94 10.19
CA ILE A 326 8.38 -15.78 10.69
C ILE A 326 8.58 -17.02 9.83
N TYR A 327 7.51 -17.74 9.50
CA TYR A 327 7.59 -19.10 8.96
C TYR A 327 7.25 -19.25 7.47
N PHE A 328 6.44 -18.35 6.92
CA PHE A 328 5.85 -18.54 5.59
C PHE A 328 6.30 -17.50 4.57
N VAL A 329 6.68 -16.29 5.01
CA VAL A 329 7.12 -15.22 4.12
C VAL A 329 8.59 -14.91 4.30
N ASN A 330 9.32 -15.04 3.19
CA ASN A 330 10.77 -14.87 3.14
C ASN A 330 11.19 -13.49 2.61
N SER A 331 10.27 -12.68 2.09
CA SER A 331 10.56 -11.31 1.66
C SER A 331 9.36 -10.37 1.81
N PHE A 332 9.65 -9.09 2.05
CA PHE A 332 8.66 -8.02 2.07
C PHE A 332 7.85 -7.95 0.76
N ILE A 333 8.54 -8.12 -0.38
CA ILE A 333 7.93 -8.06 -1.71
C ILE A 333 6.94 -9.20 -1.93
N ALA A 334 7.24 -10.41 -1.45
CA ALA A 334 6.33 -11.54 -1.53
C ALA A 334 5.03 -11.27 -0.75
N ALA A 335 5.10 -10.72 0.47
CA ALA A 335 3.90 -10.36 1.22
C ALA A 335 3.06 -9.27 0.52
N LEU A 336 3.70 -8.23 -0.04
CA LEU A 336 3.00 -7.21 -0.82
C LEU A 336 2.35 -7.78 -2.08
N GLY A 337 3.02 -8.75 -2.72
CA GLY A 337 2.50 -9.53 -3.81
C GLY A 337 1.21 -10.24 -3.42
N TYR A 338 1.19 -11.03 -2.35
CA TYR A 338 -0.05 -11.69 -1.91
C TYR A 338 -1.17 -10.71 -1.54
N ALA A 339 -0.84 -9.57 -0.91
CA ALA A 339 -1.81 -8.52 -0.62
C ALA A 339 -2.49 -7.98 -1.90
N SER A 340 -1.81 -7.98 -3.05
CA SER A 340 -2.34 -7.51 -4.33
C SER A 340 -3.56 -8.28 -4.82
N ILE A 341 -3.70 -9.56 -4.45
CA ILE A 341 -4.87 -10.38 -4.78
C ILE A 341 -6.10 -9.74 -4.15
N PHE A 342 -6.01 -9.43 -2.86
CA PHE A 342 -7.10 -8.85 -2.10
C PHE A 342 -7.35 -7.40 -2.49
N VAL A 343 -6.30 -6.62 -2.80
CA VAL A 343 -6.45 -5.29 -3.38
C VAL A 343 -7.18 -5.35 -4.72
N SER A 344 -6.84 -6.29 -5.60
CA SER A 344 -7.48 -6.44 -6.90
C SER A 344 -8.96 -6.81 -6.77
N VAL A 345 -9.30 -7.71 -5.83
CA VAL A 345 -10.70 -8.04 -5.56
C VAL A 345 -11.46 -6.82 -5.03
N LEU A 346 -10.97 -6.17 -3.99
CA LEU A 346 -11.69 -5.10 -3.28
C LEU A 346 -11.70 -3.76 -4.04
N LEU A 347 -10.61 -3.42 -4.72
CA LEU A 347 -10.39 -2.08 -5.29
C LEU A 347 -10.47 -2.05 -6.83
N ILE A 348 -10.57 -3.19 -7.51
CA ILE A 348 -10.70 -3.26 -8.97
C ILE A 348 -11.96 -4.02 -9.38
N VAL A 349 -12.07 -5.28 -8.98
CA VAL A 349 -13.18 -6.16 -9.37
C VAL A 349 -14.49 -5.70 -8.71
N GLN A 350 -14.52 -5.54 -7.39
CA GLN A 350 -15.72 -5.17 -6.64
C GLN A 350 -16.33 -3.83 -7.12
N PRO A 351 -15.58 -2.72 -7.30
CA PRO A 351 -16.12 -1.47 -7.85
C PRO A 351 -16.77 -1.64 -9.23
N ALA A 352 -16.14 -2.43 -10.11
CA ALA A 352 -16.69 -2.70 -11.44
C ALA A 352 -18.00 -3.49 -11.38
N ILE A 353 -18.09 -4.52 -10.52
CA ILE A 353 -19.34 -5.26 -10.31
C ILE A 353 -20.43 -4.35 -9.72
N MET A 354 -20.10 -3.53 -8.71
CA MET A 354 -21.06 -2.61 -8.10
C MET A 354 -21.66 -1.65 -9.13
N VAL A 355 -20.82 -1.01 -9.92
CA VAL A 355 -21.28 -0.06 -10.94
C VAL A 355 -22.03 -0.77 -12.08
N TRP A 356 -21.63 -2.00 -12.44
CA TRP A 356 -22.40 -2.82 -13.38
C TRP A 356 -23.85 -3.02 -12.92
N VAL A 357 -24.03 -3.40 -11.65
CA VAL A 357 -25.36 -3.58 -11.04
C VAL A 357 -26.13 -2.27 -11.01
N ILE A 358 -25.51 -1.17 -10.59
CA ILE A 358 -26.15 0.15 -10.52
C ILE A 358 -26.63 0.59 -11.91
N ARG A 359 -25.75 0.61 -12.91
CA ARG A 359 -26.08 1.09 -14.26
C ARG A 359 -27.12 0.20 -14.92
N THR A 360 -27.11 -1.11 -14.67
CA THR A 360 -28.10 -2.05 -15.20
C THR A 360 -29.49 -1.77 -14.60
N LYS A 361 -29.58 -1.58 -13.27
CA LYS A 361 -30.84 -1.23 -12.60
C LYS A 361 -31.41 0.12 -13.06
N GLN A 362 -30.54 1.06 -13.44
CA GLN A 362 -30.94 2.38 -13.95
C GLN A 362 -31.25 2.39 -15.46
N GLY A 363 -31.09 1.27 -16.18
CA GLY A 363 -31.24 1.24 -17.63
C GLY A 363 -30.16 2.03 -18.40
N LYS A 364 -29.03 2.35 -17.77
CA LYS A 364 -27.93 3.17 -18.33
C LYS A 364 -26.68 2.36 -18.69
N ASN A 365 -26.76 1.03 -18.65
CA ASN A 365 -25.63 0.17 -18.98
C ASN A 365 -25.59 -0.13 -20.49
N ASP A 366 -25.19 0.88 -21.27
CA ASP A 366 -24.97 0.77 -22.71
C ASP A 366 -23.75 -0.11 -23.05
N ILE A 367 -23.52 -0.34 -24.36
CA ILE A 367 -22.44 -1.20 -24.84
C ILE A 367 -21.06 -0.67 -24.42
N LEU A 368 -20.86 0.65 -24.50
CA LEU A 368 -19.60 1.29 -24.11
C LEU A 368 -19.33 1.15 -22.61
N SER A 369 -20.36 1.36 -21.78
CA SER A 369 -20.31 1.12 -20.33
C SER A 369 -19.95 -0.33 -20.02
N LYS A 370 -20.59 -1.30 -20.68
CA LYS A 370 -20.27 -2.72 -20.50
C LYS A 370 -18.83 -3.03 -20.88
N LEU A 371 -18.36 -2.52 -22.03
CA LEU A 371 -16.97 -2.74 -22.48
C LEU A 371 -15.96 -2.15 -21.47
N TYR A 372 -16.20 -0.93 -21.01
CA TYR A 372 -15.36 -0.27 -20.01
C TYR A 372 -15.29 -1.06 -18.69
N LEU A 373 -16.44 -1.48 -18.16
CA LEU A 373 -16.49 -2.26 -16.92
C LEU A 373 -15.87 -3.66 -17.10
N SER A 374 -16.09 -4.31 -18.25
CA SER A 374 -15.47 -5.59 -18.58
C SER A 374 -13.95 -5.46 -18.65
N LEU A 375 -13.42 -4.41 -19.27
CA LEU A 375 -11.97 -4.15 -19.31
C LEU A 375 -11.38 -4.05 -17.89
N ILE A 376 -12.05 -3.32 -17.00
CA ILE A 376 -11.61 -3.18 -15.60
C ILE A 376 -11.68 -4.53 -14.88
N LEU A 377 -12.77 -5.29 -15.05
CA LEU A 377 -12.91 -6.63 -14.46
C LEU A 377 -11.78 -7.56 -14.91
N PHE A 378 -11.52 -7.64 -16.22
CA PHE A 378 -10.44 -8.45 -16.76
C PHE A 378 -9.06 -7.97 -16.30
N SER A 379 -8.84 -6.67 -16.13
CA SER A 379 -7.59 -6.16 -15.56
C SER A 379 -7.39 -6.64 -14.12
N GLY A 380 -8.43 -6.60 -13.28
CA GLY A 380 -8.38 -7.09 -11.90
C GLY A 380 -8.13 -8.60 -11.83
N LEU A 381 -8.83 -9.39 -12.65
CA LEU A 381 -8.59 -10.84 -12.76
C LEU A 381 -7.18 -11.15 -13.31
N GLY A 382 -6.69 -10.33 -14.25
CA GLY A 382 -5.35 -10.42 -14.80
C GLY A 382 -4.28 -10.19 -13.72
N ILE A 383 -4.44 -9.18 -12.87
CA ILE A 383 -3.50 -8.92 -11.76
C ILE A 383 -3.48 -10.09 -10.77
N ILE A 384 -4.64 -10.66 -10.45
CA ILE A 384 -4.72 -11.87 -9.61
C ILE A 384 -3.98 -13.03 -10.28
N ALA A 385 -4.21 -13.26 -11.57
CA ALA A 385 -3.52 -14.31 -12.32
C ALA A 385 -1.99 -14.09 -12.35
N LEU A 386 -1.54 -12.85 -12.54
CA LEU A 386 -0.12 -12.50 -12.48
C LEU A 386 0.48 -12.85 -11.12
N GLN A 387 -0.17 -12.47 -10.02
CA GLN A 387 0.34 -12.81 -8.69
C GLN A 387 0.37 -14.32 -8.44
N LEU A 388 -0.62 -15.07 -8.93
CA LEU A 388 -0.61 -16.53 -8.84
C LEU A 388 0.55 -17.13 -9.65
N LEU A 389 0.83 -16.62 -10.85
CA LEU A 389 1.98 -17.04 -11.65
C LEU A 389 3.31 -16.74 -10.95
N VAL A 390 3.42 -15.59 -10.25
CA VAL A 390 4.58 -15.30 -9.38
C VAL A 390 4.70 -16.36 -8.27
N ALA A 391 3.60 -16.66 -7.58
CA ALA A 391 3.59 -17.63 -6.49
C ALA A 391 3.97 -19.06 -6.93
N PHE A 392 3.66 -19.43 -8.18
CA PHE A 392 4.08 -20.71 -8.78
C PHE A 392 5.45 -20.66 -9.47
N GLY A 393 6.22 -19.58 -9.33
CA GLY A 393 7.56 -19.44 -9.92
C GLY A 393 7.56 -19.38 -11.45
N ARG A 394 6.44 -18.99 -12.08
CA ARG A 394 6.29 -18.96 -13.55
C ARG A 394 6.60 -17.61 -14.18
N LEU A 395 6.93 -16.59 -13.39
CA LEU A 395 7.33 -15.26 -13.85
C LEU A 395 8.75 -14.92 -13.42
N ALA A 396 9.47 -14.23 -14.30
CA ALA A 396 10.81 -13.73 -14.03
C ALA A 396 10.76 -12.65 -12.93
N HIS A 397 11.61 -12.79 -11.92
CA HIS A 397 11.79 -11.87 -10.81
C HIS A 397 13.25 -11.93 -10.31
N ILE A 398 13.69 -10.95 -9.52
CA ILE A 398 15.09 -10.80 -9.07
C ILE A 398 15.36 -11.26 -7.64
#